data_AF-A0A669F5L4-F1
#
_entry.id   AF-A0A669F5L4-F1
#
_cell.length_a   1.000
_cell.length_b   1.000
_cell.length_c   1.000
_cell.angle_alpha   90.00
_cell.angle_beta   90.00
_cell.angle_gamma   90.00
#
_symmetry.space_group_name_H-M   'P 1'
#
loop_
_entity.id
_entity.type
_entity.pdbx_description
1 polymer ?
#
loop_
_entity_poly.entity_id
_entity_poly.type
_entity_poly.pdbx_seq_one_letter_code
_entity_poly.pdbx_strand_id
1 'polypeptide(L)'
;LEPLFKLLTDDGFLALCSEAKGLIDITHGMGTPASIVPFPPGHFEVFDLKPSGKVQSIQMEQFHCCRQQPSHAIYDTVEKLPISLDEELVKSNIRNLFENAVRKRLMAHRRIGCLLSGGLDSSLVAATLVKLAKEEKLPYPIQTFAIGSDDSPDVLAARKVANHIGSEHHEVTFTAEEGIEVVKEVIFHLESYDVTTIRASVGMYLVSKYIRQKTDSVVIFSGEGSDEVTQGYIYFHKAPTPKAAAEDSIRLMEELYMFDVLRADRTTAAHGYLELRVPFLDHRFTAYYLSLPDEMRVPRDGVEKHLLRESFKGLGLIPDEILWRRKEAFSDGMTSLKKSWYTYLQEHLESMVNDEDMEEAYKRFPHNPPRTKEAYYYRQEFEKHYPGRAQWLSHYWMPRWIDAIDPSARTLSIYKAEKDQ
;
A
#
# COMPACT_ATOMS: atom_id res chain seq x y z
N LEU A 1 1.48 -7.34 -6.95
CA LEU A 1 0.22 -7.26 -6.18
C LEU A 1 -0.04 -8.59 -5.54
N GLU A 2 -0.11 -9.65 -6.35
CA GLU A 2 -0.32 -11.00 -5.84
C GLU A 2 0.91 -11.52 -5.09
N PRO A 3 0.78 -11.87 -3.81
CA PRO A 3 1.85 -12.46 -3.03
C PRO A 3 2.07 -13.93 -3.38
N LEU A 4 3.30 -14.40 -3.20
CA LEU A 4 3.64 -15.81 -3.30
C LEU A 4 4.79 -16.11 -2.35
N PHE A 5 4.67 -17.20 -1.59
CA PHE A 5 5.71 -17.74 -0.74
C PHE A 5 6.09 -19.12 -1.22
N LYS A 6 7.37 -19.46 -0.99
CA LYS A 6 7.96 -20.72 -1.37
C LYS A 6 8.57 -21.41 -0.15
N LEU A 7 8.27 -22.70 -0.04
CA LEU A 7 8.98 -23.66 0.80
C LEU A 7 9.60 -24.70 -0.14
N LEU A 8 10.93 -24.77 -0.15
CA LEU A 8 11.68 -25.77 -0.92
C LEU A 8 12.65 -26.49 0.02
N THR A 9 12.62 -27.80 0.00
CA THR A 9 13.45 -28.66 0.85
C THR A 9 14.64 -29.21 0.07
N ASP A 10 15.67 -29.68 0.79
CA ASP A 10 16.87 -30.26 0.16
C ASP A 10 16.57 -31.55 -0.62
N ASP A 11 15.53 -32.30 -0.23
CA ASP A 11 15.05 -33.49 -0.95
C ASP A 11 14.11 -33.17 -2.12
N GLY A 12 13.91 -31.89 -2.45
CA GLY A 12 13.16 -31.43 -3.62
C GLY A 12 11.64 -31.41 -3.44
N PHE A 13 11.13 -31.29 -2.22
CA PHE A 13 9.70 -30.99 -1.98
C PHE A 13 9.47 -29.48 -2.10
N LEU A 14 8.60 -29.10 -3.04
CA LEU A 14 8.19 -27.71 -3.27
C LEU A 14 6.75 -27.52 -2.83
N ALA A 15 6.52 -26.55 -1.97
CA ALA A 15 5.20 -26.02 -1.65
C ALA A 15 5.18 -24.52 -1.94
N LEU A 16 4.08 -24.08 -2.57
CA LEU A 16 3.82 -22.69 -2.91
C LEU A 16 2.48 -22.30 -2.29
N CYS A 17 2.41 -21.11 -1.71
CA CYS A 17 1.17 -20.56 -1.18
C CYS A 17 1.16 -19.04 -1.32
N SER A 18 -0.01 -18.44 -1.49
CA SER A 18 -0.15 -16.98 -1.54
C SER A 18 0.27 -16.31 -0.23
N GLU A 19 0.07 -16.98 0.90
CA GLU A 19 0.37 -16.46 2.23
C GLU A 19 1.23 -17.47 2.98
N ALA A 20 2.21 -16.98 3.75
CA ALA A 20 3.18 -17.83 4.41
C ALA A 20 2.54 -18.78 5.43
N LYS A 21 1.44 -18.36 6.07
CA LYS A 21 0.64 -19.14 7.02
C LYS A 21 0.02 -20.40 6.41
N GLY A 22 -0.10 -20.49 5.09
CA GLY A 22 -0.50 -21.75 4.43
C GLY A 22 0.62 -22.79 4.39
N LEU A 23 1.86 -22.41 4.70
CA LEU A 23 3.05 -23.26 4.63
C LEU A 23 3.61 -23.64 6.01
N ILE A 24 3.25 -22.92 7.08
CA ILE A 24 3.88 -23.07 8.41
C ILE A 24 3.62 -24.45 9.06
N ASP A 25 2.46 -25.06 8.80
CA ASP A 25 2.05 -26.33 9.40
C ASP A 25 2.46 -27.55 8.57
N ILE A 26 3.14 -27.33 7.43
CA ILE A 26 3.61 -28.43 6.59
C ILE A 26 4.74 -29.17 7.31
N THR A 27 4.40 -30.37 7.79
CA THR A 27 5.35 -31.34 8.35
C THR A 27 5.72 -32.34 7.27
N HIS A 28 6.84 -32.08 6.59
CA HIS A 28 7.49 -33.10 5.75
C HIS A 28 8.47 -33.90 6.63
N GLY A 29 8.79 -35.14 6.26
CA GLY A 29 9.68 -36.04 7.02
C GLY A 29 11.14 -35.55 7.06
N MET A 30 11.35 -34.35 7.60
CA MET A 30 12.59 -33.60 7.53
C MET A 30 13.31 -33.60 8.87
N GLY A 31 14.63 -33.71 8.81
CA GLY A 31 15.51 -33.50 9.97
C GLY A 31 15.74 -32.03 10.31
N THR A 32 15.31 -31.10 9.46
CA THR A 32 15.50 -29.64 9.61
C THR A 32 14.20 -28.86 9.34
N PRO A 33 13.95 -27.73 10.04
CA PRO A 33 12.81 -26.86 9.75
C PRO A 33 12.90 -26.27 8.35
N ALA A 34 11.82 -26.30 7.58
CA ALA A 34 11.79 -25.74 6.24
C ALA A 34 11.94 -24.20 6.26
N SER A 35 12.73 -23.66 5.34
CA SER A 35 12.81 -22.22 5.10
C SER A 35 11.65 -21.78 4.22
N ILE A 36 10.80 -20.90 4.75
CA ILE A 36 9.72 -20.26 4.01
C ILE A 36 10.19 -18.87 3.64
N VAL A 37 10.24 -18.58 2.33
CA VAL A 37 10.72 -17.29 1.82
C VAL A 37 9.68 -16.66 0.89
N PRO A 38 9.54 -15.32 0.88
CA PRO A 38 8.80 -14.62 -0.15
C PRO A 38 9.39 -14.92 -1.53
N PHE A 39 8.54 -15.22 -2.51
CA PHE A 39 8.94 -15.30 -3.91
C PHE A 39 9.12 -13.87 -4.46
N PRO A 40 10.26 -13.52 -5.06
CA PRO A 40 10.54 -12.14 -5.40
C PRO A 40 9.64 -11.61 -6.52
N PRO A 41 9.16 -10.35 -6.42
CA PRO A 41 8.34 -9.75 -7.47
C PRO A 41 9.08 -9.65 -8.82
N GLY A 42 8.35 -9.85 -9.92
CA GLY A 42 8.92 -9.70 -11.26
C GLY A 42 9.92 -10.80 -11.67
N HIS A 43 9.89 -11.94 -10.98
CA HIS A 43 10.73 -13.10 -11.27
C HIS A 43 9.91 -14.31 -11.72
N PHE A 44 10.57 -15.25 -12.40
CA PHE A 44 10.08 -16.62 -12.57
C PHE A 44 11.19 -17.60 -12.16
N GLU A 45 10.78 -18.81 -11.81
CA GLU A 45 11.70 -19.90 -11.46
C GLU A 45 11.28 -21.17 -12.22
N VAL A 46 12.25 -21.83 -12.84
CA VAL A 46 12.06 -23.04 -13.62
C VAL A 46 12.55 -24.23 -12.81
N PHE A 47 11.70 -25.23 -12.70
CA PHE A 47 11.97 -26.45 -11.95
C PHE A 47 12.02 -27.67 -12.89
N ASP A 48 13.01 -28.55 -12.68
CA ASP A 48 13.03 -29.88 -13.29
C ASP A 48 12.18 -30.83 -12.46
N LEU A 49 11.15 -31.41 -13.07
CA LEU A 49 10.27 -32.40 -12.41
C LEU A 49 10.87 -33.80 -12.56
N LYS A 50 11.38 -34.36 -11.46
CA LYS A 50 11.98 -35.69 -11.43
C LYS A 50 10.89 -36.77 -11.46
N PRO A 51 11.20 -38.00 -11.95
CA PRO A 51 10.25 -39.12 -11.92
C PRO A 51 9.73 -39.49 -10.53
N SER A 52 10.44 -39.11 -9.46
CA SER A 52 10.01 -39.26 -8.07
C SER A 52 8.90 -38.28 -7.65
N GLY A 53 8.52 -37.33 -8.50
CA GLY A 53 7.61 -36.22 -8.18
C GLY A 53 8.31 -35.06 -7.45
N LYS A 54 9.62 -35.18 -7.16
CA LYS A 54 10.44 -34.11 -6.57
C LYS A 54 10.88 -33.11 -7.62
N VAL A 55 11.22 -31.90 -7.20
CA VAL A 55 11.69 -30.84 -8.08
C VAL A 55 13.10 -30.38 -7.75
N GLN A 56 13.80 -29.88 -8.77
CA GLN A 56 15.08 -29.21 -8.63
C GLN A 56 15.03 -27.87 -9.35
N SER A 57 15.36 -26.78 -8.66
CA SER A 57 15.46 -25.46 -9.30
C SER A 57 16.61 -25.45 -10.29
N ILE A 58 16.35 -25.02 -11.53
CA ILE A 58 17.33 -24.94 -12.61
C ILE A 58 17.72 -23.48 -12.88
N GLN A 59 16.74 -22.58 -12.78
CA GLN A 59 16.87 -21.20 -13.22
C GLN A 59 15.92 -20.32 -12.43
N MET A 60 16.39 -19.14 -12.05
CA MET A 60 15.58 -18.10 -11.43
C MET A 60 16.01 -16.75 -12.01
N GLU A 61 15.09 -16.07 -12.69
CA GLU A 61 15.40 -14.86 -13.45
C GLU A 61 14.35 -13.77 -13.25
N GLN A 62 14.82 -12.53 -13.25
CA GLN A 62 13.96 -11.35 -13.28
C GLN A 62 13.48 -11.12 -14.72
N PHE A 63 12.17 -11.19 -14.96
CA PHE A 63 11.58 -10.91 -16.27
C PHE A 63 11.08 -9.46 -16.41
N HIS A 64 10.91 -8.74 -15.31
CA HIS A 64 10.38 -7.38 -15.31
C HIS A 64 10.88 -6.55 -14.11
N CYS A 65 11.08 -5.25 -14.35
CA CYS A 65 11.27 -4.25 -13.30
C CYS A 65 10.38 -3.03 -13.57
N CYS A 66 10.07 -2.26 -12.52
CA CYS A 66 9.15 -1.12 -12.57
C CYS A 66 9.57 0.00 -13.56
N ARG A 67 10.85 0.03 -13.98
CA ARG A 67 11.39 1.00 -14.95
C ARG A 67 11.21 0.58 -16.41
N GLN A 68 10.84 -0.66 -16.67
CA GLN A 68 10.77 -1.21 -18.02
C GLN A 68 9.33 -1.30 -18.47
N GLN A 69 9.06 -0.85 -19.70
CA GLN A 69 7.77 -1.13 -20.32
C GLN A 69 7.66 -2.64 -20.53
N PRO A 70 6.55 -3.29 -20.14
CA PRO A 70 6.45 -4.74 -20.20
C PRO A 70 6.28 -5.20 -21.65
N SER A 71 6.72 -6.42 -21.97
CA SER A 71 6.62 -6.97 -23.33
C SER A 71 5.17 -7.05 -23.84
N HIS A 72 4.19 -7.19 -22.95
CA HIS A 72 2.76 -7.18 -23.32
C HIS A 72 2.19 -5.78 -23.62
N ALA A 73 2.98 -4.71 -23.45
CA ALA A 73 2.57 -3.35 -23.76
C ALA A 73 2.20 -3.14 -25.24
N ILE A 74 2.59 -4.06 -26.13
CA ILE A 74 2.21 -4.06 -27.54
C ILE A 74 0.72 -4.39 -27.77
N TYR A 75 0.07 -5.02 -26.79
CA TYR A 75 -1.35 -5.41 -26.84
C TYR A 75 -2.27 -4.40 -26.14
N ASP A 76 -1.71 -3.30 -25.66
CA ASP A 76 -2.45 -2.27 -24.96
C ASP A 76 -2.94 -1.22 -25.99
N THR A 77 -4.11 -0.63 -25.74
CA THR A 77 -4.81 0.25 -26.69
C THR A 77 -4.15 1.61 -26.86
N VAL A 78 -3.33 2.04 -25.90
CA VAL A 78 -2.57 3.30 -25.99
C VAL A 78 -1.29 3.08 -26.80
N GLU A 79 -1.00 3.92 -27.77
CA GLU A 79 0.25 3.84 -28.53
C GLU A 79 1.48 4.16 -27.67
N LYS A 80 2.69 3.91 -28.19
CA LYS A 80 3.93 4.22 -27.47
C LYS A 80 4.07 5.75 -27.38
N LEU A 81 3.98 6.28 -26.16
CA LEU A 81 4.09 7.72 -25.92
C LEU A 81 5.57 8.13 -25.84
N PRO A 82 5.97 9.23 -26.52
CA PRO A 82 7.34 9.71 -26.47
C PRO A 82 7.65 10.32 -25.09
N ILE A 83 8.90 10.15 -24.65
CA ILE A 83 9.45 10.94 -23.55
C ILE A 83 9.78 12.32 -24.13
N SER A 84 9.21 13.36 -23.54
CA SER A 84 9.39 14.75 -23.98
C SER A 84 9.70 15.63 -22.78
N LEU A 85 10.39 16.74 -23.03
CA LEU A 85 10.58 17.83 -22.05
C LEU A 85 9.43 18.84 -22.09
N ASP A 86 8.52 18.72 -23.06
CA ASP A 86 7.30 19.53 -23.14
C ASP A 86 6.34 19.13 -22.01
N GLU A 87 6.20 20.01 -21.02
CA GLU A 87 5.36 19.79 -19.84
C GLU A 87 3.89 19.52 -20.21
N GLU A 88 3.34 20.14 -21.26
CA GLU A 88 1.94 19.89 -21.66
C GLU A 88 1.75 18.49 -22.23
N LEU A 89 2.70 18.04 -23.04
CA LEU A 89 2.70 16.69 -23.58
C LEU A 89 2.87 15.65 -22.45
N VAL A 90 3.77 15.90 -21.49
CA VAL A 90 3.96 15.03 -20.32
C VAL A 90 2.68 14.93 -19.50
N LYS A 91 2.04 16.05 -19.18
CA LYS A 91 0.75 16.09 -18.46
C LYS A 91 -0.33 15.32 -19.20
N SER A 92 -0.42 15.47 -20.52
CA SER A 92 -1.35 14.71 -21.37
C SER A 92 -1.10 13.20 -21.34
N ASN A 93 0.16 12.80 -21.42
CA ASN A 93 0.55 11.39 -21.38
C ASN A 93 0.25 10.75 -20.02
N ILE A 94 0.52 11.46 -18.92
CA ILE A 94 0.17 11.01 -17.56
C ILE A 94 -1.33 10.73 -17.46
N ARG A 95 -2.18 11.66 -17.93
CA ARG A 95 -3.64 11.48 -17.95
C ARG A 95 -4.06 10.27 -18.78
N ASN A 96 -3.56 10.15 -20.01
CA ASN A 96 -3.94 9.07 -20.92
C ASN A 96 -3.55 7.69 -20.37
N LEU A 97 -2.33 7.58 -19.82
CA LEU A 97 -1.86 6.33 -19.22
C LEU A 97 -2.63 5.97 -17.94
N PHE A 98 -2.91 6.96 -17.08
CA PHE A 98 -3.69 6.73 -15.86
C PHE A 98 -5.14 6.34 -16.17
N GLU A 99 -5.80 7.05 -17.08
CA GLU A 99 -7.15 6.71 -17.50
C GLU A 99 -7.20 5.30 -18.13
N ASN A 100 -6.23 4.96 -18.97
CA ASN A 100 -6.12 3.62 -19.52
C ASN A 100 -5.84 2.55 -18.45
N ALA A 101 -5.02 2.85 -17.45
CA ALA A 101 -4.77 1.98 -16.31
C ALA A 101 -6.06 1.65 -15.55
N VAL A 102 -6.95 2.63 -15.36
CA VAL A 102 -8.28 2.41 -14.77
C VAL A 102 -9.18 1.64 -15.72
N ARG A 103 -9.25 2.03 -17.01
CA ARG A 103 -10.14 1.44 -18.03
C ARG A 103 -9.91 -0.06 -18.19
N LYS A 104 -8.66 -0.53 -18.36
CA LYS A 104 -8.40 -1.97 -18.49
C LYS A 104 -8.67 -2.77 -17.21
N ARG A 105 -8.69 -2.09 -16.07
CA ARG A 105 -9.09 -2.66 -14.77
C ARG A 105 -10.61 -2.63 -14.56
N LEU A 106 -11.42 -2.27 -15.55
CA LEU A 106 -12.87 -2.48 -15.50
C LEU A 106 -13.29 -3.92 -15.84
N MET A 107 -12.34 -4.77 -16.27
CA MET A 107 -12.58 -6.18 -16.60
C MET A 107 -13.02 -6.98 -15.37
N ALA A 108 -14.33 -7.05 -15.12
CA ALA A 108 -14.89 -7.77 -13.97
C ALA A 108 -16.32 -8.25 -14.28
N HIS A 109 -16.67 -9.43 -13.75
CA HIS A 109 -18.05 -9.94 -13.74
C HIS A 109 -18.77 -9.65 -12.41
N ARG A 110 -18.05 -9.07 -11.44
CA ARG A 110 -18.55 -8.73 -10.10
C ARG A 110 -18.56 -7.22 -9.93
N ARG A 111 -19.39 -6.74 -8.99
CA ARG A 111 -19.56 -5.31 -8.74
C ARG A 111 -18.22 -4.67 -8.34
N ILE A 112 -17.96 -3.50 -8.93
CA ILE A 112 -16.77 -2.70 -8.71
C ILE A 112 -17.10 -1.58 -7.70
N GLY A 113 -16.26 -1.44 -6.68
CA GLY A 113 -16.24 -0.34 -5.74
C GLY A 113 -14.86 0.32 -5.66
N CYS A 114 -14.72 1.34 -4.82
CA CYS A 114 -13.47 2.08 -4.63
C CYS A 114 -13.30 2.54 -3.19
N LEU A 115 -12.09 2.42 -2.65
CA LEU A 115 -11.72 3.12 -1.42
C LEU A 115 -11.54 4.61 -1.72
N LEU A 116 -12.11 5.47 -0.87
CA LEU A 116 -12.10 6.91 -1.02
C LEU A 116 -11.78 7.56 0.33
N SER A 117 -10.53 7.97 0.52
CA SER A 117 -10.07 8.66 1.73
C SER A 117 -10.18 10.18 1.64
N GLY A 118 -10.52 10.74 0.48
CA GLY A 118 -10.50 12.19 0.25
C GLY A 118 -9.10 12.78 0.01
N GLY A 119 -8.04 11.96 0.07
CA GLY A 119 -6.71 12.32 -0.43
C GLY A 119 -6.64 12.37 -1.96
N LEU A 120 -5.62 13.01 -2.51
CA LEU A 120 -5.44 13.18 -3.96
C LEU A 120 -5.60 11.85 -4.74
N ASP A 121 -4.91 10.81 -4.29
CA ASP A 121 -4.74 9.58 -5.07
C ASP A 121 -6.04 8.78 -5.19
N SER A 122 -6.68 8.52 -4.06
CA SER A 122 -7.97 7.81 -4.01
C SER A 122 -9.06 8.63 -4.71
N SER A 123 -9.01 9.96 -4.64
CA SER A 123 -9.93 10.85 -5.33
C SER A 123 -9.77 10.80 -6.86
N LEU A 124 -8.53 10.81 -7.37
CA LEU A 124 -8.27 10.66 -8.80
C LEU A 124 -8.72 9.30 -9.32
N VAL A 125 -8.47 8.23 -8.56
CA VAL A 125 -8.94 6.88 -8.90
C VAL A 125 -10.46 6.83 -8.92
N ALA A 126 -11.13 7.26 -7.86
CA ALA A 126 -12.59 7.23 -7.75
C ALA A 126 -13.28 8.05 -8.84
N ALA A 127 -12.79 9.28 -9.10
CA ALA A 127 -13.37 10.14 -10.12
C ALA A 127 -13.19 9.57 -11.53
N THR A 128 -11.99 9.05 -11.84
CA THR A 128 -11.72 8.41 -13.13
C THR A 128 -12.57 7.14 -13.30
N LEU A 129 -12.68 6.33 -12.24
CA LEU A 129 -13.50 5.13 -12.23
C LEU A 129 -14.97 5.45 -12.48
N VAL A 130 -15.54 6.46 -11.82
CA VAL A 130 -16.94 6.87 -12.03
C VAL A 130 -17.17 7.40 -13.44
N LYS A 131 -16.22 8.20 -13.98
CA LYS A 131 -16.27 8.67 -15.38
C LYS A 131 -16.33 7.48 -16.33
N LEU A 132 -15.39 6.54 -16.22
CA LEU A 132 -15.29 5.40 -17.12
C LEU A 132 -16.44 4.40 -16.95
N ALA A 133 -16.94 4.21 -15.72
CA ALA A 133 -18.12 3.38 -15.47
C ALA A 133 -19.36 3.89 -16.21
N LYS A 134 -19.51 5.22 -16.34
CA LYS A 134 -20.58 5.84 -17.13
C LYS A 134 -20.34 5.66 -18.64
N GLU A 135 -19.10 5.81 -19.11
CA GLU A 135 -18.73 5.57 -20.52
C GLU A 135 -19.00 4.12 -20.95
N GLU A 136 -18.62 3.15 -20.13
CA GLU A 136 -18.83 1.71 -20.34
C GLU A 136 -20.24 1.23 -19.97
N LYS A 137 -21.12 2.13 -19.52
CA LYS A 137 -22.52 1.86 -19.17
C LYS A 137 -22.71 0.71 -18.18
N LEU A 138 -21.90 0.71 -17.11
CA LEU A 138 -22.08 -0.28 -16.03
C LEU A 138 -23.50 -0.19 -15.45
N PRO A 139 -24.15 -1.33 -15.14
CA PRO A 139 -25.56 -1.37 -14.75
C PRO A 139 -25.83 -0.93 -13.30
N TYR A 140 -24.81 -0.46 -12.59
CA TYR A 140 -24.88 -0.06 -11.19
C TYR A 140 -24.02 1.18 -10.94
N PRO A 141 -24.34 1.99 -9.91
CA PRO A 141 -23.45 3.06 -9.46
C PRO A 141 -22.22 2.46 -8.78
N ILE A 142 -21.08 3.15 -8.92
CA ILE A 142 -19.86 2.85 -8.18
C ILE A 142 -20.07 3.18 -6.70
N GLN A 143 -19.84 2.20 -5.85
CA GLN A 143 -19.82 2.38 -4.40
C GLN A 143 -18.44 2.87 -3.97
N THR A 144 -18.41 3.92 -3.15
CA THR A 144 -17.18 4.45 -2.57
C THR A 144 -17.19 4.29 -1.06
N PHE A 145 -16.04 3.94 -0.48
CA PHE A 145 -15.94 3.60 0.95
C PHE A 145 -14.87 4.45 1.62
N ALA A 146 -15.27 5.22 2.63
CA ALA A 146 -14.37 5.94 3.54
C ALA A 146 -14.44 5.29 4.92
N ILE A 147 -13.34 5.29 5.67
CA ILE A 147 -13.33 4.88 7.07
C ILE A 147 -12.67 5.95 7.94
N GLY A 148 -13.25 6.24 9.09
CA GLY A 148 -12.73 7.22 10.05
C GLY A 148 -13.81 7.69 11.02
N SER A 149 -13.45 8.57 11.94
CA SER A 149 -14.44 9.27 12.77
C SER A 149 -15.27 10.25 11.93
N ASP A 150 -16.53 10.52 12.32
CA ASP A 150 -17.44 11.42 11.58
C ASP A 150 -16.87 12.84 11.37
N ASP A 151 -16.03 13.30 12.30
CA ASP A 151 -15.38 14.60 12.30
C ASP A 151 -13.95 14.55 11.73
N SER A 152 -13.52 13.41 11.20
CA SER A 152 -12.17 13.23 10.70
C SER A 152 -11.95 13.99 9.37
N PRO A 153 -10.76 14.60 9.17
CA PRO A 153 -10.46 15.34 7.94
C PRO A 153 -10.59 14.52 6.66
N ASP A 154 -10.32 13.20 6.72
CA ASP A 154 -10.44 12.28 5.58
C ASP A 154 -11.90 12.04 5.22
N VAL A 155 -12.76 11.69 6.19
CA VAL A 155 -14.19 11.45 5.93
C VAL A 155 -14.86 12.70 5.37
N LEU A 156 -14.54 13.89 5.89
CA LEU A 156 -15.07 15.15 5.36
C LEU A 156 -14.64 15.40 3.90
N ALA A 157 -13.38 15.13 3.54
CA ALA A 157 -12.93 15.27 2.16
C ALA A 157 -13.50 14.18 1.24
N ALA A 158 -13.58 12.94 1.71
CA ALA A 158 -14.17 11.83 0.98
C ALA A 158 -15.63 12.14 0.62
N ARG A 159 -16.41 12.66 1.58
CA ARG A 159 -17.80 13.10 1.37
C ARG A 159 -17.90 14.17 0.28
N LYS A 160 -17.01 15.16 0.28
CA LYS A 160 -16.97 16.21 -0.76
C LYS A 160 -16.68 15.63 -2.14
N VAL A 161 -15.69 14.74 -2.26
CA VAL A 161 -15.34 14.08 -3.52
C VAL A 161 -16.48 13.21 -4.00
N ALA A 162 -17.08 12.42 -3.11
CA ALA A 162 -18.22 11.56 -3.42
C ALA A 162 -19.42 12.34 -3.97
N ASN A 163 -19.74 13.48 -3.35
CA ASN A 163 -20.78 14.40 -3.81
C ASN A 163 -20.46 14.99 -5.18
N HIS A 164 -19.20 15.34 -5.44
CA HIS A 164 -18.75 15.89 -6.72
C HIS A 164 -18.87 14.88 -7.87
N ILE A 165 -18.47 13.63 -7.64
CA ILE A 165 -18.47 12.59 -8.68
C ILE A 165 -19.82 11.88 -8.83
N GLY A 166 -20.67 11.95 -7.79
CA GLY A 166 -21.97 11.29 -7.74
C GLY A 166 -21.88 9.79 -7.52
N SER A 167 -21.00 9.34 -6.61
CA SER A 167 -20.88 7.92 -6.22
C SER A 167 -21.89 7.53 -5.13
N GLU A 168 -22.20 6.25 -5.02
CA GLU A 168 -22.94 5.70 -3.86
C GLU A 168 -21.99 5.61 -2.66
N HIS A 169 -21.98 6.63 -1.79
CA HIS A 169 -20.96 6.76 -0.75
C HIS A 169 -21.35 6.07 0.56
N HIS A 170 -20.40 5.36 1.14
CA HIS A 170 -20.49 4.68 2.42
C HIS A 170 -19.39 5.20 3.34
N GLU A 171 -19.80 5.74 4.48
CA GLU A 171 -18.91 6.21 5.53
C GLU A 171 -18.93 5.19 6.68
N VAL A 172 -17.78 4.61 6.97
CA VAL A 172 -17.61 3.57 7.98
C VAL A 172 -16.93 4.19 9.20
N THR A 173 -17.55 4.05 10.36
CA THR A 173 -16.97 4.46 11.63
C THR A 173 -16.45 3.25 12.39
N PHE A 174 -15.42 3.45 13.21
CA PHE A 174 -14.93 2.44 14.15
C PHE A 174 -14.50 3.12 15.45
N THR A 175 -14.59 2.40 16.57
CA THR A 175 -14.13 2.89 17.87
C THR A 175 -12.65 2.59 18.11
N ALA A 176 -12.03 3.30 19.05
CA ALA A 176 -10.63 3.03 19.39
C ALA A 176 -10.44 1.60 19.93
N GLU A 177 -11.42 1.12 20.70
CA GLU A 177 -11.47 -0.23 21.25
C GLU A 177 -11.53 -1.29 20.14
N GLU A 178 -12.43 -1.12 19.17
CA GLU A 178 -12.52 -2.01 17.99
C GLU A 178 -11.18 -2.04 17.24
N GLY A 179 -10.54 -0.88 17.08
CA GLY A 179 -9.24 -0.77 16.43
C GLY A 179 -8.12 -1.51 17.18
N ILE A 180 -8.12 -1.48 18.52
CA ILE A 180 -7.14 -2.19 19.36
C ILE A 180 -7.39 -3.71 19.35
N GLU A 181 -8.65 -4.13 19.43
CA GLU A 181 -9.02 -5.55 19.46
C GLU A 181 -8.59 -6.28 18.18
N VAL A 182 -8.74 -5.64 17.01
CA VAL A 182 -8.38 -6.27 15.73
C VAL A 182 -6.87 -6.29 15.45
N VAL A 183 -6.02 -5.63 16.24
CA VAL A 183 -4.56 -5.60 15.98
C VAL A 183 -3.97 -7.00 15.87
N LYS A 184 -4.40 -7.93 16.73
CA LYS A 184 -3.90 -9.32 16.71
C LYS A 184 -4.29 -10.04 15.41
N GLU A 185 -5.54 -9.88 14.99
CA GLU A 185 -6.04 -10.43 13.72
C GLU A 185 -5.32 -9.80 12.52
N VAL A 186 -5.08 -8.49 12.57
CA VAL A 186 -4.36 -7.76 11.53
C VAL A 186 -2.93 -8.27 11.41
N ILE A 187 -2.20 -8.47 12.52
CA ILE A 187 -0.84 -9.03 12.51
C ILE A 187 -0.84 -10.46 11.93
N PHE A 188 -1.83 -11.27 12.31
CA PHE A 188 -2.01 -12.61 11.75
C PHE A 188 -2.19 -12.55 10.23
N HIS A 189 -3.07 -11.69 9.72
CA HIS A 189 -3.31 -11.59 8.27
C HIS A 189 -2.14 -10.96 7.50
N LEU A 190 -1.45 -9.98 8.08
CA LEU A 190 -0.32 -9.30 7.44
C LEU A 190 0.94 -10.16 7.35
N GLU A 191 1.16 -11.05 8.32
CA GLU A 191 2.42 -11.81 8.43
C GLU A 191 3.64 -10.87 8.59
N SER A 192 3.44 -9.71 9.23
CA SER A 192 4.45 -8.67 9.45
C SER A 192 4.27 -8.01 10.81
N TYR A 193 5.34 -7.41 11.31
CA TYR A 193 5.40 -6.66 12.57
C TYR A 193 5.80 -5.20 12.38
N ASP A 194 5.77 -4.70 11.12
CA ASP A 194 6.07 -3.31 10.82
C ASP A 194 5.02 -2.34 11.38
N VAL A 195 5.47 -1.30 12.07
CA VAL A 195 4.60 -0.37 12.80
C VAL A 195 3.70 0.42 11.86
N THR A 196 4.25 0.98 10.78
CA THR A 196 3.49 1.79 9.81
C THR A 196 2.44 0.93 9.11
N THR A 197 2.85 -0.26 8.69
CA THR A 197 1.99 -1.23 8.01
C THR A 197 0.83 -1.62 8.90
N ILE A 198 1.07 -2.02 10.16
CA ILE A 198 -0.01 -2.42 11.09
C ILE A 198 -0.96 -1.27 11.37
N ARG A 199 -0.45 -0.08 11.68
CA ARG A 199 -1.29 1.10 11.98
C ARG A 199 -2.25 1.43 10.84
N ALA A 200 -1.75 1.44 9.61
CA ALA A 200 -2.58 1.71 8.43
C ALA A 200 -3.52 0.54 8.08
N SER A 201 -3.15 -0.69 8.46
CA SER A 201 -3.93 -1.89 8.13
C SER A 201 -5.19 -2.05 8.96
N VAL A 202 -5.24 -1.52 10.19
CA VAL A 202 -6.43 -1.61 11.05
C VAL A 202 -7.67 -1.02 10.36
N GLY A 203 -7.57 0.21 9.85
CA GLY A 203 -8.67 0.85 9.13
C GLY A 203 -9.03 0.10 7.85
N MET A 204 -8.03 -0.36 7.09
CA MET A 204 -8.25 -1.08 5.84
C MET A 204 -8.89 -2.46 6.04
N TYR A 205 -8.56 -3.14 7.14
CA TYR A 205 -9.18 -4.40 7.56
C TYR A 205 -10.65 -4.17 7.93
N LEU A 206 -10.94 -3.18 8.78
CA LEU A 206 -12.29 -2.86 9.23
C LEU A 206 -13.21 -2.42 8.08
N VAL A 207 -12.73 -1.57 7.15
CA VAL A 207 -13.53 -1.18 5.98
C VAL A 207 -13.77 -2.37 5.05
N SER A 208 -12.78 -3.26 4.88
CA SER A 208 -12.93 -4.49 4.09
C SER A 208 -13.97 -5.43 4.71
N LYS A 209 -13.98 -5.57 6.04
CA LYS A 209 -15.02 -6.28 6.79
C LYS A 209 -16.41 -5.70 6.53
N TYR A 210 -16.54 -4.38 6.59
CA TYR A 210 -17.78 -3.68 6.31
C TYR A 210 -18.27 -3.93 4.88
N ILE A 211 -17.42 -3.72 3.88
CA ILE A 211 -17.74 -3.90 2.46
C ILE A 211 -18.31 -5.30 2.23
N ARG A 212 -17.63 -6.32 2.78
CA ARG A 212 -18.06 -7.72 2.65
C ARG A 212 -19.40 -8.00 3.32
N GLN A 213 -19.67 -7.39 4.47
CA GLN A 213 -20.88 -7.67 5.25
C GLN A 213 -22.10 -6.89 4.79
N LYS A 214 -21.90 -5.71 4.21
CA LYS A 214 -22.97 -4.73 3.96
C LYS A 214 -23.22 -4.46 2.47
N THR A 215 -22.31 -4.86 1.59
CA THR A 215 -22.41 -4.58 0.16
C THR A 215 -22.15 -5.83 -0.69
N ASP A 216 -22.38 -5.72 -1.99
CA ASP A 216 -22.05 -6.73 -3.01
C ASP A 216 -20.81 -6.35 -3.85
N SER A 217 -20.10 -5.27 -3.48
CA SER A 217 -18.83 -4.88 -4.10
C SER A 217 -17.75 -5.91 -3.79
N VAL A 218 -17.04 -6.37 -4.83
CA VAL A 218 -16.02 -7.41 -4.75
C VAL A 218 -14.69 -6.91 -5.28
N VAL A 219 -14.71 -6.20 -6.41
CA VAL A 219 -13.51 -5.61 -6.99
C VAL A 219 -13.36 -4.21 -6.42
N ILE A 220 -12.31 -3.98 -5.63
CA ILE A 220 -12.10 -2.73 -4.91
C ILE A 220 -10.89 -2.00 -5.48
N PHE A 221 -11.14 -0.82 -6.04
CA PHE A 221 -10.09 0.07 -6.50
C PHE A 221 -9.48 0.85 -5.33
N SER A 222 -8.18 1.12 -5.42
CA SER A 222 -7.49 1.93 -4.43
C SER A 222 -6.30 2.70 -5.03
N GLY A 223 -5.77 3.64 -4.24
CA GLY A 223 -4.75 4.62 -4.64
C GLY A 223 -3.30 4.25 -4.29
N GLU A 224 -3.04 3.05 -3.74
CA GLU A 224 -1.67 2.63 -3.39
C GLU A 224 -0.72 2.66 -4.60
N GLY A 225 0.56 2.93 -4.32
CA GLY A 225 1.61 3.07 -5.32
C GLY A 225 1.79 4.49 -5.83
N SER A 226 0.83 5.39 -5.61
CA SER A 226 0.96 6.77 -6.07
C SER A 226 2.13 7.48 -5.38
N ASP A 227 2.24 7.39 -4.06
CA ASP A 227 3.27 8.11 -3.30
C ASP A 227 4.69 7.66 -3.68
N GLU A 228 4.87 6.36 -3.89
CA GLU A 228 6.14 5.73 -4.21
C GLU A 228 6.58 6.10 -5.63
N VAL A 229 5.64 6.12 -6.59
CA VAL A 229 5.92 6.50 -7.99
C VAL A 229 6.15 8.01 -8.13
N THR A 230 5.37 8.82 -7.40
CA THR A 230 5.28 10.28 -7.62
C THR A 230 5.99 11.12 -6.56
N GLN A 231 6.80 10.50 -5.69
CA GLN A 231 7.55 11.18 -4.62
C GLN A 231 6.63 11.95 -3.66
N GLY A 232 5.55 11.27 -3.26
CA GLY A 232 4.42 11.84 -2.54
C GLY A 232 4.55 11.92 -1.03
N TYR A 233 5.50 11.20 -0.44
CA TYR A 233 5.73 11.32 1.00
C TYR A 233 6.37 12.65 1.35
N ILE A 234 5.95 13.25 2.46
CA ILE A 234 6.42 14.56 2.91
C ILE A 234 7.95 14.61 3.12
N TYR A 235 8.61 13.49 3.42
CA TYR A 235 10.07 13.47 3.55
C TYR A 235 10.81 13.72 2.22
N PHE A 236 10.16 13.58 1.06
CA PHE A 236 10.76 13.92 -0.24
C PHE A 236 11.10 15.42 -0.37
N HIS A 237 10.46 16.30 0.41
CA HIS A 237 10.85 17.71 0.51
C HIS A 237 12.26 17.91 1.08
N LYS A 238 12.81 16.90 1.77
CA LYS A 238 14.16 16.91 2.34
C LYS A 238 15.18 16.12 1.50
N ALA A 239 14.80 15.67 0.31
CA ALA A 239 15.73 14.98 -0.58
C ALA A 239 16.90 15.91 -0.94
N PRO A 240 18.16 15.45 -0.83
CA PRO A 240 19.32 16.31 -1.07
C PRO A 240 19.48 16.70 -2.54
N THR A 241 19.02 15.83 -3.47
CA THR A 241 19.03 16.08 -4.91
C THR A 241 17.85 15.39 -5.60
N PRO A 242 17.42 15.83 -6.80
CA PRO A 242 16.40 15.12 -7.60
C PRO A 242 16.76 13.65 -7.87
N LYS A 243 18.04 13.38 -8.12
CA LYS A 243 18.54 12.01 -8.31
C LYS A 243 18.38 11.15 -7.06
N ALA A 244 18.67 11.69 -5.87
CA ALA A 244 18.47 10.95 -4.61
C ALA A 244 16.97 10.66 -4.37
N ALA A 245 16.08 11.58 -4.74
CA ALA A 245 14.63 11.36 -4.70
C ALA A 245 14.19 10.26 -5.70
N ALA A 246 14.76 10.27 -6.91
CA ALA A 246 14.53 9.26 -7.91
C ALA A 246 14.97 7.86 -7.46
N GLU A 247 16.17 7.74 -6.89
CA GLU A 247 16.70 6.50 -6.34
C GLU A 247 15.83 5.96 -5.19
N ASP A 248 15.34 6.83 -4.31
CA ASP A 248 14.46 6.42 -3.23
C ASP A 248 13.08 5.98 -3.72
N SER A 249 12.52 6.64 -4.75
CA SER A 249 11.30 6.19 -5.42
C SER A 249 11.43 4.78 -6.00
N ILE A 250 12.57 4.45 -6.64
CA ILE A 250 12.82 3.08 -7.14
C ILE A 250 12.93 2.09 -5.98
N ARG A 251 13.65 2.43 -4.91
CA ARG A 251 13.73 1.59 -3.71
C ARG A 251 12.35 1.31 -3.13
N LEU A 252 11.52 2.32 -2.93
CA LEU A 252 10.15 2.15 -2.43
C LEU A 252 9.35 1.20 -3.33
N MET A 253 9.44 1.38 -4.66
CA MET A 253 8.77 0.51 -5.63
C MET A 253 9.23 -0.95 -5.54
N GLU A 254 10.51 -1.20 -5.27
CA GLU A 254 11.07 -2.55 -5.06
C GLU A 254 10.64 -3.14 -3.72
N GLU A 255 10.44 -2.32 -2.70
CA GLU A 255 10.04 -2.73 -1.35
C GLU A 255 8.52 -2.76 -1.11
N LEU A 256 7.70 -2.28 -2.04
CA LEU A 256 6.23 -2.19 -1.93
C LEU A 256 5.57 -3.49 -1.45
N TYR A 257 6.08 -4.64 -1.90
CA TYR A 257 5.55 -5.97 -1.56
C TYR A 257 5.72 -6.34 -0.08
N MET A 258 6.57 -5.63 0.67
CA MET A 258 6.77 -5.82 2.11
C MET A 258 5.94 -4.84 2.96
N PHE A 259 5.41 -3.77 2.35
CA PHE A 259 4.75 -2.66 3.06
C PHE A 259 3.35 -2.38 2.53
N ASP A 260 3.15 -1.32 1.74
CA ASP A 260 1.83 -0.84 1.33
C ASP A 260 1.04 -1.85 0.49
N VAL A 261 1.69 -2.57 -0.42
CA VAL A 261 1.03 -3.63 -1.20
C VAL A 261 0.73 -4.85 -0.33
N LEU A 262 1.59 -5.18 0.64
CA LEU A 262 1.32 -6.23 1.62
C LEU A 262 0.04 -5.92 2.40
N ARG A 263 -0.03 -4.71 2.98
CA ARG A 263 -1.21 -4.22 3.68
C ARG A 263 -2.45 -4.31 2.80
N ALA A 264 -2.37 -3.75 1.61
CA ALA A 264 -3.55 -3.59 0.78
C ALA A 264 -4.11 -4.94 0.32
N ASP A 265 -3.24 -5.87 -0.06
CA ASP A 265 -3.62 -7.23 -0.44
C ASP A 265 -4.16 -8.02 0.77
N ARG A 266 -3.39 -8.14 1.86
CA ARG A 266 -3.78 -9.01 2.99
C ARG A 266 -5.05 -8.56 3.69
N THR A 267 -5.24 -7.27 3.88
CA THR A 267 -6.42 -6.76 4.61
C THR A 267 -7.70 -6.87 3.78
N THR A 268 -7.62 -6.75 2.45
CA THR A 268 -8.78 -6.96 1.56
C THR A 268 -9.06 -8.46 1.38
N ALA A 269 -8.02 -9.29 1.26
CA ALA A 269 -8.14 -10.74 1.18
C ALA A 269 -8.63 -11.39 2.48
N ALA A 270 -8.35 -10.79 3.65
CA ALA A 270 -8.69 -11.35 4.97
C ALA A 270 -10.19 -11.65 5.15
N HIS A 271 -11.06 -10.82 4.58
CA HIS A 271 -12.51 -11.03 4.62
C HIS A 271 -13.03 -11.85 3.44
N GLY A 272 -12.12 -12.58 2.79
CA GLY A 272 -12.35 -13.77 1.99
C GLY A 272 -13.20 -13.54 0.76
N TYR A 273 -13.04 -12.44 0.01
CA TYR A 273 -13.46 -12.30 -1.41
C TYR A 273 -13.22 -10.90 -2.02
N LEU A 274 -12.57 -9.93 -1.36
CA LEU A 274 -12.32 -8.63 -2.00
C LEU A 274 -11.04 -8.68 -2.84
N GLU A 275 -11.15 -8.31 -4.11
CA GLU A 275 -10.04 -8.25 -5.07
C GLU A 275 -9.58 -6.80 -5.21
N LEU A 276 -8.35 -6.51 -4.79
CA LEU A 276 -7.76 -5.19 -4.89
C LEU A 276 -7.27 -4.87 -6.31
N ARG A 277 -7.56 -3.66 -6.80
CA ARG A 277 -6.98 -3.10 -8.04
C ARG A 277 -6.36 -1.73 -7.77
N VAL A 278 -5.08 -1.57 -8.11
CA VAL A 278 -4.33 -0.32 -7.91
C VAL A 278 -3.81 0.24 -9.24
N PRO A 279 -4.52 1.21 -9.85
CA PRO A 279 -4.17 1.74 -11.17
C PRO A 279 -2.82 2.46 -11.23
N PHE A 280 -2.35 3.05 -10.12
CA PHE A 280 -1.05 3.73 -10.07
C PHE A 280 0.14 2.79 -10.26
N LEU A 281 0.00 1.50 -9.95
CA LEU A 281 1.02 0.48 -10.20
C LEU A 281 0.90 -0.15 -11.59
N ASP A 282 0.20 0.49 -12.52
CA ASP A 282 0.19 0.01 -13.89
C ASP A 282 1.56 0.04 -14.52
N HIS A 283 1.94 -1.05 -15.18
CA HIS A 283 3.27 -1.19 -15.77
C HIS A 283 3.61 -0.07 -16.78
N ARG A 284 2.64 0.40 -17.58
CA ARG A 284 2.91 1.49 -18.55
C ARG A 284 2.92 2.85 -17.88
N PHE A 285 2.06 3.08 -16.89
CA PHE A 285 2.07 4.31 -16.10
C PHE A 285 3.38 4.46 -15.32
N THR A 286 3.77 3.43 -14.57
CA THR A 286 5.01 3.42 -13.77
C THR A 286 6.24 3.55 -14.65
N ALA A 287 6.36 2.76 -15.72
CA ALA A 287 7.50 2.86 -16.63
C ALA A 287 7.60 4.25 -17.28
N TYR A 288 6.49 4.87 -17.67
CA TYR A 288 6.49 6.22 -18.21
C TYR A 288 6.89 7.25 -17.16
N TYR A 289 6.20 7.27 -16.01
CA TYR A 289 6.45 8.26 -14.96
C TYR A 289 7.89 8.18 -14.46
N LEU A 290 8.42 6.97 -14.21
CA LEU A 290 9.79 6.77 -13.75
C LEU A 290 10.85 7.05 -14.82
N SER A 291 10.46 7.16 -16.10
CA SER A 291 11.36 7.56 -17.20
C SER A 291 11.48 9.07 -17.40
N LEU A 292 10.62 9.85 -16.74
CA LEU A 292 10.67 11.31 -16.80
C LEU A 292 11.94 11.85 -16.11
N PRO A 293 12.47 13.00 -16.57
CA PRO A 293 13.60 13.66 -15.90
C PRO A 293 13.35 13.84 -14.41
N ASP A 294 14.38 13.60 -13.61
CA ASP A 294 14.29 13.62 -12.15
C ASP A 294 13.77 14.97 -11.63
N GLU A 295 14.18 16.08 -12.28
CA GLU A 295 13.80 17.45 -11.96
C GLU A 295 12.30 17.74 -12.19
N MET A 296 11.62 16.95 -13.02
CA MET A 296 10.17 17.09 -13.24
C MET A 296 9.34 16.38 -12.17
N ARG A 297 9.93 15.41 -11.48
CA ARG A 297 9.22 14.54 -10.52
C ARG A 297 9.28 15.05 -9.09
N VAL A 298 10.27 15.87 -8.76
CA VAL A 298 10.44 16.42 -7.42
C VAL A 298 9.26 17.32 -7.03
N PRO A 299 8.95 17.40 -5.72
CA PRO A 299 8.01 18.40 -5.21
C PRO A 299 8.40 19.82 -5.65
N ARG A 300 7.40 20.63 -6.04
CA ARG A 300 7.57 22.04 -6.43
C ARG A 300 6.55 22.90 -5.67
N ASP A 301 6.89 24.16 -5.45
CA ASP A 301 6.02 25.16 -4.80
C ASP A 301 5.46 24.73 -3.44
N GLY A 302 6.24 23.95 -2.68
CA GLY A 302 5.85 23.48 -1.35
C GLY A 302 4.71 22.46 -1.36
N VAL A 303 4.48 21.79 -2.50
CA VAL A 303 3.47 20.75 -2.68
C VAL A 303 4.09 19.50 -3.32
N GLU A 304 3.86 18.36 -2.69
CA GLU A 304 4.20 17.04 -3.20
C GLU A 304 3.32 16.62 -4.39
N LYS A 305 3.82 15.74 -5.26
CA LYS A 305 3.11 15.27 -6.45
C LYS A 305 2.67 16.40 -7.40
N HIS A 306 3.43 17.50 -7.43
CA HIS A 306 3.08 18.69 -8.20
C HIS A 306 2.75 18.37 -9.68
N LEU A 307 3.58 17.56 -10.35
CA LEU A 307 3.35 17.15 -11.73
C LEU A 307 2.05 16.36 -11.92
N LEU A 308 1.71 15.47 -10.97
CA LEU A 308 0.46 14.73 -10.99
C LEU A 308 -0.74 15.69 -10.84
N ARG A 309 -0.67 16.62 -9.88
CA ARG A 309 -1.73 17.61 -9.64
C ARG A 309 -1.96 18.52 -10.86
N GLU A 310 -0.88 19.07 -11.41
CA GLU A 310 -0.93 19.88 -12.64
C GLU A 310 -1.47 19.08 -13.83
N SER A 311 -1.21 17.77 -13.89
CA SER A 311 -1.77 16.92 -14.95
C SER A 311 -3.29 16.88 -14.94
N PHE A 312 -3.96 17.06 -13.80
CA PHE A 312 -5.43 17.03 -13.69
C PHE A 312 -6.09 18.40 -13.47
N LYS A 313 -5.30 19.47 -13.42
CA LYS A 313 -5.77 20.85 -13.22
C LYS A 313 -6.68 21.31 -14.35
N GLY A 314 -7.75 22.01 -14.00
CA GLY A 314 -8.68 22.61 -14.96
C GLY A 314 -9.63 21.63 -15.65
N LEU A 315 -9.59 20.34 -15.31
CA LEU A 315 -10.49 19.32 -15.88
C LEU A 315 -11.81 19.17 -15.14
N GLY A 316 -11.91 19.72 -13.92
CA GLY A 316 -13.10 19.56 -13.07
C GLY A 316 -13.36 18.10 -12.64
N LEU A 317 -12.35 17.22 -12.71
CA LEU A 317 -12.47 15.80 -12.38
C LEU A 317 -12.72 15.60 -10.86
N ILE A 318 -12.04 16.39 -10.04
CA ILE A 318 -12.20 16.47 -8.59
C ILE A 318 -12.24 17.97 -8.18
N PRO A 319 -12.77 18.33 -7.00
CA PRO A 319 -12.73 19.71 -6.52
C PRO A 319 -11.29 20.23 -6.40
N ASP A 320 -11.05 21.48 -6.78
CA ASP A 320 -9.70 22.09 -6.75
C ASP A 320 -9.10 22.09 -5.34
N GLU A 321 -9.92 22.26 -4.29
CA GLU A 321 -9.47 22.17 -2.90
C GLU A 321 -8.91 20.78 -2.54
N ILE A 322 -9.40 19.71 -3.17
CA ILE A 322 -8.89 18.34 -2.98
C ILE A 322 -7.66 18.13 -3.87
N LEU A 323 -7.69 18.65 -5.11
CA LEU A 323 -6.56 18.57 -6.05
C LEU A 323 -5.29 19.22 -5.48
N TRP A 324 -5.42 20.23 -4.61
CA TRP A 324 -4.31 20.94 -3.97
C TRP A 324 -4.19 20.67 -2.47
N ARG A 325 -5.00 19.77 -1.90
CA ARG A 325 -4.88 19.35 -0.50
C ARG A 325 -3.54 18.65 -0.27
N ARG A 326 -2.80 19.05 0.76
CA ARG A 326 -1.56 18.40 1.19
C ARG A 326 -1.78 16.97 1.68
N LYS A 327 -0.75 16.14 1.53
CA LYS A 327 -0.76 14.74 1.97
C LYS A 327 -0.95 14.64 3.49
N GLU A 328 -1.96 13.86 3.88
CA GLU A 328 -2.11 13.35 5.24
C GLU A 328 -1.88 11.83 5.22
N ALA A 329 -1.22 11.31 6.26
CA ALA A 329 -0.99 9.87 6.40
C ALA A 329 -2.29 9.15 6.76
N PHE A 330 -2.53 7.96 6.18
CA PHE A 330 -3.80 7.23 6.32
C PHE A 330 -4.19 6.97 7.78
N SER A 331 -3.25 6.53 8.63
CA SER A 331 -3.51 6.29 10.06
C SER A 331 -3.90 7.56 10.83
N ASP A 332 -3.55 8.74 10.32
CA ASP A 332 -3.76 10.01 11.00
C ASP A 332 -5.06 10.68 10.55
N GLY A 333 -5.32 10.65 9.24
CA GLY A 333 -6.52 11.23 8.65
C GLY A 333 -7.82 10.55 9.09
N MET A 334 -7.76 9.29 9.54
CA MET A 334 -8.91 8.55 10.08
C MET A 334 -9.35 8.96 11.50
N THR A 335 -8.50 9.67 12.26
CA THR A 335 -8.75 9.92 13.70
C THR A 335 -9.43 11.26 13.97
N SER A 336 -10.34 11.30 14.97
CA SER A 336 -10.96 12.53 15.46
C SER A 336 -9.92 13.56 15.93
N LEU A 337 -10.23 14.84 15.74
CA LEU A 337 -9.42 15.98 16.17
C LEU A 337 -9.23 16.05 17.70
N LYS A 338 -10.05 15.34 18.50
CA LYS A 338 -10.07 15.45 19.97
C LYS A 338 -9.12 14.49 20.69
N LYS A 339 -9.07 13.22 20.29
CA LYS A 339 -8.13 12.22 20.82
C LYS A 339 -7.92 11.13 19.77
N SER A 340 -6.66 10.82 19.49
CA SER A 340 -6.32 9.93 18.40
C SER A 340 -6.24 8.47 18.82
N TRP A 341 -6.52 7.56 17.88
CA TRP A 341 -6.32 6.12 18.06
C TRP A 341 -4.89 5.79 18.52
N TYR A 342 -3.88 6.48 17.98
CA TYR A 342 -2.49 6.36 18.45
C TYR A 342 -2.34 6.61 19.96
N THR A 343 -2.98 7.65 20.50
CA THR A 343 -2.91 7.96 21.94
C THR A 343 -3.54 6.85 22.78
N TYR A 344 -4.71 6.35 22.36
CA TYR A 344 -5.36 5.21 23.03
C TYR A 344 -4.51 3.95 22.97
N LEU A 345 -3.88 3.69 21.83
CA LEU A 345 -2.97 2.56 21.68
C LEU A 345 -1.76 2.71 22.61
N GLN A 346 -1.11 3.86 22.68
CA GLN A 346 0.01 4.08 23.61
C GLN A 346 -0.40 3.90 25.07
N GLU A 347 -1.56 4.45 25.48
CA GLU A 347 -2.10 4.27 26.83
C GLU A 347 -2.37 2.79 27.15
N HIS A 348 -2.90 2.03 26.18
CA HIS A 348 -3.12 0.59 26.32
C HIS A 348 -1.80 -0.18 26.43
N LEU A 349 -0.80 0.19 25.62
CA LEU A 349 0.52 -0.45 25.58
C LEU A 349 1.35 -0.20 26.83
N GLU A 350 1.19 0.95 27.48
CA GLU A 350 1.89 1.29 28.73
C GLU A 350 1.60 0.27 29.84
N SER A 351 0.42 -0.36 29.79
CA SER A 351 0.02 -1.43 30.73
C SER A 351 0.54 -2.83 30.37
N MET A 352 1.07 -3.02 29.15
CA MET A 352 1.44 -4.35 28.62
C MET A 352 2.93 -4.54 28.39
N VAL A 353 3.69 -3.46 28.18
CA VAL A 353 5.14 -3.51 27.93
C VAL A 353 5.87 -2.67 28.97
N ASN A 354 6.62 -3.35 29.85
CA ASN A 354 7.41 -2.70 30.89
C ASN A 354 8.76 -2.20 30.33
N ASP A 355 9.38 -1.22 31.01
CA ASP A 355 10.65 -0.64 30.56
C ASP A 355 11.81 -1.67 30.61
N GLU A 356 11.78 -2.60 31.57
CA GLU A 356 12.75 -3.71 31.66
C GLU A 356 12.73 -4.60 30.41
N ASP A 357 11.52 -4.90 29.90
CA ASP A 357 11.35 -5.69 28.67
C ASP A 357 11.95 -4.99 27.44
N MET A 358 11.87 -3.64 27.42
CA MET A 358 12.46 -2.81 26.36
C MET A 358 13.98 -2.76 26.43
N GLU A 359 14.57 -2.72 27.64
CA GLU A 359 16.03 -2.79 27.81
C GLU A 359 16.59 -4.12 27.29
N GLU A 360 15.85 -5.22 27.42
CA GLU A 360 16.27 -6.53 26.95
C GLU A 360 15.81 -6.87 25.51
N ALA A 361 15.12 -5.93 24.84
CA ALA A 361 14.53 -6.16 23.51
C ALA A 361 15.55 -6.65 22.47
N TYR A 362 16.78 -6.12 22.49
CA TYR A 362 17.84 -6.52 21.56
C TYR A 362 18.35 -7.95 21.80
N LYS A 363 18.26 -8.45 23.03
CA LYS A 363 18.61 -9.84 23.37
C LYS A 363 17.49 -10.78 22.94
N ARG A 364 16.24 -10.39 23.21
CA ARG A 364 15.05 -11.18 22.93
C ARG A 364 14.75 -11.26 21.43
N PHE A 365 14.94 -10.15 20.71
CA PHE A 365 14.65 -10.00 19.29
C PHE A 365 15.90 -9.51 18.54
N PRO A 366 16.86 -10.40 18.25
CA PRO A 366 18.14 -10.00 17.64
C PRO A 366 17.99 -9.48 16.20
N HIS A 367 17.02 -10.02 15.44
CA HIS A 367 16.66 -9.50 14.12
C HIS A 367 15.64 -8.37 14.26
N ASN A 368 15.92 -7.19 13.72
CA ASN A 368 15.07 -6.00 13.79
C ASN A 368 14.56 -5.73 15.23
N PRO A 369 15.46 -5.39 16.18
CA PRO A 369 15.07 -5.15 17.55
C PRO A 369 14.11 -3.94 17.65
N PRO A 370 12.96 -4.08 18.32
CA PRO A 370 11.98 -3.01 18.44
C PRO A 370 12.54 -1.85 19.29
N ARG A 371 12.32 -0.62 18.84
CA ARG A 371 12.81 0.60 19.51
C ARG A 371 11.73 1.38 20.27
N THR A 372 10.47 0.94 20.16
CA THR A 372 9.32 1.54 20.86
C THR A 372 8.48 0.43 21.50
N LYS A 373 7.72 0.76 22.56
CA LYS A 373 6.80 -0.18 23.21
C LYS A 373 5.78 -0.77 22.23
N GLU A 374 5.33 0.04 21.28
CA GLU A 374 4.43 -0.41 20.20
C GLU A 374 5.09 -1.42 19.27
N ALA A 375 6.29 -1.13 18.76
CA ALA A 375 7.02 -2.09 17.93
C ALA A 375 7.29 -3.39 18.69
N TYR A 376 7.52 -3.30 20.00
CA TYR A 376 7.73 -4.45 20.86
C TYR A 376 6.48 -5.31 20.99
N TYR A 377 5.32 -4.70 21.27
CA TYR A 377 4.04 -5.41 21.33
C TYR A 377 3.70 -6.09 20.00
N TYR A 378 3.83 -5.37 18.86
CA TYR A 378 3.60 -5.97 17.55
C TYR A 378 4.54 -7.14 17.27
N ARG A 379 5.81 -7.00 17.64
CA ARG A 379 6.78 -8.09 17.51
C ARG A 379 6.43 -9.28 18.40
N GLN A 380 5.97 -9.05 19.62
CA GLN A 380 5.52 -10.11 20.52
C GLN A 380 4.31 -10.86 19.96
N GLU A 381 3.29 -10.16 19.48
CA GLU A 381 2.12 -10.80 18.86
C GLU A 381 2.50 -11.53 17.56
N PHE A 382 3.40 -10.98 16.74
CA PHE A 382 3.92 -11.65 15.56
C PHE A 382 4.62 -12.97 15.91
N GLU A 383 5.50 -13.00 16.91
CA GLU A 383 6.23 -14.22 17.31
C GLU A 383 5.30 -15.27 17.95
N LYS A 384 4.12 -14.89 18.48
CA LYS A 384 3.10 -15.85 18.92
C LYS A 384 2.47 -16.60 17.75
N HIS A 385 2.25 -15.91 16.63
CA HIS A 385 1.68 -16.52 15.41
C HIS A 385 2.74 -17.21 14.54
N TYR A 386 3.93 -16.61 14.45
CA TYR A 386 4.98 -16.96 13.50
C TYR A 386 6.36 -17.08 14.18
N PRO A 387 6.54 -18.03 15.11
CA PRO A 387 7.75 -18.13 15.90
C PRO A 387 9.00 -18.32 15.04
N GLY A 388 9.99 -17.44 15.20
CA GLY A 388 11.27 -17.50 14.50
C GLY A 388 11.21 -17.09 13.02
N ARG A 389 10.12 -16.47 12.57
CA ARG A 389 9.92 -16.06 11.17
C ARG A 389 10.12 -14.57 10.92
N ALA A 390 10.76 -13.87 11.85
CA ALA A 390 10.99 -12.43 11.74
C ALA A 390 11.77 -12.00 10.49
N GLN A 391 12.53 -12.91 9.87
CA GLN A 391 13.27 -12.65 8.62
C GLN A 391 12.38 -12.36 7.40
N TRP A 392 11.07 -12.62 7.47
CA TRP A 392 10.14 -12.20 6.41
C TRP A 392 10.08 -10.69 6.22
N LEU A 393 10.36 -9.92 7.28
CA LEU A 393 10.56 -8.49 7.20
C LEU A 393 12.05 -8.18 7.28
N SER A 394 12.61 -7.62 6.19
CA SER A 394 14.03 -7.24 6.15
C SER A 394 14.34 -6.07 7.08
N HIS A 395 13.48 -5.05 7.11
CA HIS A 395 13.64 -3.83 7.90
C HIS A 395 12.28 -3.17 8.19
N TYR A 396 12.23 -2.34 9.23
CA TYR A 396 11.10 -1.45 9.47
C TYR A 396 11.03 -0.36 8.40
N TRP A 397 9.82 0.01 7.97
CA TRP A 397 9.63 1.14 7.08
C TRP A 397 10.02 2.44 7.80
N MET A 398 10.94 3.21 7.22
CA MET A 398 11.42 4.47 7.79
C MET A 398 11.63 5.53 6.71
N PRO A 399 11.26 6.80 6.95
CA PRO A 399 11.52 7.89 6.01
C PRO A 399 13.02 8.15 5.86
N ARG A 400 13.48 8.45 4.64
CA ARG A 400 14.87 8.88 4.42
C ARG A 400 15.07 10.35 4.78
N TRP A 401 16.34 10.70 5.03
CA TRP A 401 16.81 12.07 5.30
C TRP A 401 16.21 12.74 6.55
N ILE A 402 15.55 11.96 7.40
CA ILE A 402 15.05 12.41 8.69
C ILE A 402 15.57 11.44 9.74
N ASP A 403 16.20 11.99 10.78
CA ASP A 403 16.54 11.21 11.97
C ASP A 403 15.27 11.01 12.80
N ALA A 404 14.71 9.81 12.74
CA ALA A 404 13.47 9.44 13.39
C ALA A 404 13.56 8.03 13.97
N ILE A 405 12.95 7.85 15.14
CA ILE A 405 12.85 6.55 15.82
C ILE A 405 11.46 5.93 15.60
N ASP A 406 10.46 6.75 15.29
CA ASP A 406 9.10 6.34 14.93
C ASP A 406 8.78 6.88 13.53
N PRO A 407 8.25 6.04 12.62
CA PRO A 407 7.91 6.44 11.26
C PRO A 407 6.64 7.30 11.15
N SER A 408 5.91 7.54 12.25
CA SER A 408 4.69 8.34 12.27
C SER A 408 4.94 9.75 11.75
N ALA A 409 4.04 10.23 10.89
CA ALA A 409 3.96 11.64 10.54
C ALA A 409 3.91 12.55 11.80
N ARG A 410 3.36 12.09 12.93
CA ARG A 410 3.21 12.88 14.15
C ARG A 410 4.50 13.13 14.93
N THR A 411 5.46 12.23 14.85
CA THR A 411 6.75 12.32 15.55
C THR A 411 7.78 13.08 14.72
N LEU A 412 7.60 13.11 13.41
CA LEU A 412 8.47 13.80 12.46
C LEU A 412 8.28 15.32 12.55
N SER A 413 9.36 16.04 12.81
CA SER A 413 9.38 17.50 12.98
C SER A 413 8.79 18.29 11.80
N ILE A 414 8.84 17.70 10.61
CA ILE A 414 8.32 18.29 9.36
C ILE A 414 6.78 18.44 9.37
N TYR A 415 6.04 17.61 10.10
CA TYR A 415 4.59 17.76 10.23
C TYR A 415 4.18 18.66 11.41
N LYS A 416 5.11 19.00 12.31
CA LYS A 416 4.84 19.88 13.48
C LYS A 416 4.97 21.36 13.16
N ALA A 417 5.84 21.74 12.22
CA ALA A 417 6.13 23.14 11.89
C ALA A 417 4.91 23.94 11.38
N GLU A 418 3.79 23.28 11.08
CA GLU A 418 2.63 23.88 10.44
C GLU A 418 1.33 23.79 11.25
N LYS A 419 1.32 23.14 12.43
CA LYS A 419 0.18 23.28 13.35
C LYS A 419 0.15 24.63 14.07
N ASP A 420 1.24 25.38 13.98
CA ASP A 420 1.43 26.70 14.59
C ASP A 420 1.32 27.86 13.56
N GLN A 421 0.80 27.61 12.35
CA GLN A 421 0.39 28.61 11.35
C GLN A 421 -1.07 28.39 10.98
#